data_AF-A0A257MY25-F1
#
_entry.id   AF-A0A257MY25-F1
#
_cell.length_a   1.000
_cell.length_b   1.000
_cell.length_c   1.000
_cell.angle_alpha   90.00
_cell.angle_beta   90.00
_cell.angle_gamma   90.00
#
_symmetry.space_group_name_H-M   'P 1'
#
loop_
_entity.id
_entity.type
_entity.pdbx_description
1 polymer ?
#
loop_
_entity_poly.entity_id
_entity_poly.type
_entity_poly.pdbx_seq_one_letter_code
_entity_poly.pdbx_strand_id
1 'polypeptide(L)'
;MNKLNGQLNKLTISWMVSFQQIAERVLGKETGKQLWQKYQSAFPIGYQTQVSPRSALKDILHLNRLSTTKHQDISLHKPYKETEHYRLHFYSQQERFLDEYIPVLENMHLR
;
A
#
# COMPACT_ATOMS: atom_id res chain seq x y z
N MET A 1 -23.05 -9.63 33.46
CA MET A 1 -22.91 -8.17 33.63
C MET A 1 -22.92 -7.52 32.26
N ASN A 2 -24.03 -6.84 31.94
CA ASN A 2 -24.25 -6.04 30.74
C ASN A 2 -23.49 -4.70 30.81
N LYS A 3 -23.06 -4.23 29.63
CA LYS A 3 -22.71 -2.84 29.17
C LYS A 3 -21.40 -2.95 28.37
N LEU A 4 -21.33 -2.82 27.04
CA LEU A 4 -22.02 -1.87 26.17
C LEU A 4 -22.15 -2.41 24.73
N ASN A 5 -23.36 -2.82 24.37
CA ASN A 5 -23.89 -2.51 23.05
C ASN A 5 -24.29 -1.03 23.10
N GLY A 6 -23.62 -0.16 22.35
CA GLY A 6 -24.05 1.22 22.19
C GLY A 6 -22.96 2.12 21.63
N GLN A 7 -23.10 2.45 20.34
CA GLN A 7 -22.35 3.41 19.52
C GLN A 7 -21.09 2.80 18.86
N LEU A 8 -21.09 2.41 17.59
CA LEU A 8 -21.48 3.24 16.44
C LEU A 8 -21.77 2.34 15.21
N ASN A 9 -22.97 2.45 14.65
CA ASN A 9 -23.28 2.17 13.25
C ASN A 9 -22.45 3.08 12.34
N LYS A 10 -21.14 2.85 12.23
CA LYS A 10 -20.37 3.26 11.07
C LYS A 10 -20.43 2.10 10.12
N LEU A 11 -21.10 2.28 8.98
CA LEU A 11 -20.93 1.38 7.84
C LEU A 11 -19.41 1.27 7.61
N THR A 12 -18.79 0.16 8.00
CA THR A 12 -17.38 -0.09 7.69
C THR A 12 -17.31 -0.21 6.19
N ILE A 13 -16.83 0.85 5.53
CA ILE A 13 -16.61 0.84 4.09
C ILE A 13 -15.68 -0.34 3.79
N SER A 14 -16.11 -1.25 2.93
CA SER A 14 -15.30 -2.40 2.51
C SER A 14 -13.92 -1.94 2.04
N TRP A 15 -12.89 -2.75 2.29
CA TRP A 15 -11.51 -2.49 1.87
C TRP A 15 -11.44 -2.09 0.38
N MET A 16 -12.19 -2.81 -0.46
CA MET A 16 -12.24 -2.59 -1.91
C MET A 16 -12.85 -1.24 -2.29
N VAL A 17 -13.90 -0.84 -1.58
CA VAL A 17 -14.55 0.47 -1.80
C VAL A 17 -13.60 1.59 -1.35
N SER A 18 -12.93 1.40 -0.22
CA SER A 18 -11.92 2.34 0.27
C SER A 18 -10.76 2.47 -0.73
N PHE A 19 -10.29 1.36 -1.29
CA PHE A 19 -9.24 1.38 -2.32
C PHE A 19 -9.67 2.20 -3.54
N GLN A 20 -10.87 1.94 -4.08
CA GLN A 20 -11.39 2.68 -5.24
C GLN A 20 -11.48 4.18 -4.95
N GLN A 21 -12.07 4.57 -3.81
CA GLN A 21 -12.21 5.98 -3.43
C GLN A 21 -10.86 6.69 -3.29
N ILE A 22 -9.84 6.00 -2.77
CA ILE A 22 -8.50 6.56 -2.63
C ILE A 22 -7.84 6.68 -4.02
N ALA A 23 -7.96 5.66 -4.88
CA ALA A 23 -7.42 5.68 -6.23
C ALA A 23 -7.99 6.83 -7.06
N GLU A 24 -9.33 6.99 -7.07
CA GLU A 24 -10.01 8.08 -7.77
C GLU A 24 -9.64 9.46 -7.22
N ARG A 25 -9.43 9.59 -5.90
CA ARG A 25 -8.99 10.84 -5.28
C ARG A 25 -7.55 11.19 -5.66
N VAL A 26 -6.65 10.21 -5.73
CA VAL A 26 -5.22 10.43 -5.97
C VAL A 26 -4.90 10.62 -7.46
N LEU A 27 -5.59 9.90 -8.34
CA LEU A 27 -5.28 9.83 -9.78
C LEU A 27 -6.30 10.54 -10.67
N GLY A 28 -7.40 11.03 -10.09
CA GLY A 28 -8.59 11.44 -10.82
C GLY A 28 -9.56 10.27 -11.03
N LYS A 29 -10.85 10.59 -11.22
CA LYS A 29 -11.94 9.59 -11.27
C LYS A 29 -11.73 8.52 -12.34
N GLU A 30 -11.39 8.94 -13.56
CA GLU A 30 -11.26 8.01 -14.69
C GLU A 30 -10.04 7.08 -14.52
N THR A 31 -8.85 7.66 -14.38
CA THR A 31 -7.60 6.91 -14.19
C THR A 31 -7.65 6.03 -12.93
N GLY A 32 -8.20 6.55 -11.84
CA GLY A 32 -8.36 5.80 -10.59
C GLY A 32 -9.31 4.61 -10.74
N LYS A 33 -10.43 4.78 -11.44
CA LYS A 33 -11.36 3.69 -11.73
C LYS A 33 -10.75 2.63 -12.63
N GLN A 34 -10.03 3.03 -13.69
CA GLN A 34 -9.32 2.10 -14.57
C GLN A 34 -8.28 1.28 -13.80
N LEU A 35 -7.51 1.93 -12.92
CA LEU A 35 -6.54 1.26 -12.06
C LEU A 35 -7.23 0.28 -11.09
N TRP A 36 -8.33 0.68 -10.46
CA TRP A 36 -9.12 -0.22 -9.61
C TRP A 36 -9.63 -1.44 -10.38
N GLN A 37 -10.20 -1.26 -11.57
CA GLN A 37 -10.68 -2.36 -12.42
C GLN A 37 -9.56 -3.34 -12.79
N LYS A 38 -8.34 -2.83 -13.03
CA LYS A 38 -7.17 -3.66 -13.35
C LYS A 38 -6.69 -4.53 -12.20
N TYR A 39 -6.75 -4.03 -10.96
CA TYR A 39 -6.14 -4.70 -9.80
C TYR A 39 -7.14 -5.27 -8.77
N GLN A 40 -8.44 -5.07 -8.95
CA GLN A 40 -9.43 -5.49 -7.95
C GLN A 40 -9.40 -6.99 -7.61
N SER A 41 -8.99 -7.84 -8.55
CA SER A 41 -8.84 -9.28 -8.36
C SER A 41 -7.49 -9.70 -7.75
N ALA A 42 -6.54 -8.76 -7.62
CA ALA A 42 -5.18 -9.04 -7.14
C ALA A 42 -5.07 -9.03 -5.60
N PHE A 43 -6.15 -8.75 -4.87
CA PHE A 43 -6.14 -8.56 -3.42
C PHE A 43 -6.92 -9.66 -2.69
N PRO A 44 -6.30 -10.79 -2.32
CA PRO A 44 -6.96 -11.81 -1.53
C PRO A 44 -7.31 -11.29 -0.13
N ILE A 45 -8.31 -11.90 0.53
CA ILE A 45 -8.79 -11.47 1.86
C ILE A 45 -7.64 -11.42 2.88
N GLY A 46 -6.75 -12.41 2.88
CA GLY A 46 -5.59 -12.43 3.78
C GLY A 46 -4.61 -11.26 3.58
N TYR A 47 -4.54 -10.71 2.37
CA TYR A 47 -3.76 -9.48 2.12
C TYR A 47 -4.51 -8.25 2.65
N GLN A 48 -5.83 -8.18 2.40
CA GLN A 48 -6.66 -7.04 2.82
C GLN A 48 -6.70 -6.85 4.34
N THR A 49 -6.56 -7.93 5.12
CA THR A 49 -6.50 -7.86 6.58
C THR A 49 -5.18 -7.32 7.12
N GLN A 50 -4.09 -7.38 6.34
CA GLN A 50 -2.76 -6.98 6.76
C GLN A 50 -2.32 -5.63 6.18
N VAL A 51 -2.79 -5.31 4.97
CA VAL A 51 -2.34 -4.14 4.22
C VAL A 51 -3.48 -3.16 4.01
N SER A 52 -3.28 -1.91 4.43
CA SER A 52 -4.29 -0.87 4.22
C SER A 52 -4.51 -0.58 2.72
N PRO A 53 -5.72 -0.15 2.30
CA PRO A 53 -5.99 0.25 0.92
C PRO A 53 -5.03 1.34 0.40
N ARG A 54 -4.63 2.26 1.29
CA ARG A 54 -3.67 3.32 0.97
C ARG A 54 -2.27 2.79 0.70
N SER A 55 -1.83 1.79 1.48
CA SER A 55 -0.55 1.11 1.26
C SER A 55 -0.57 0.37 -0.08
N ALA A 56 -1.61 -0.42 -0.33
CA ALA A 56 -1.74 -1.16 -1.59
C ALA A 56 -1.74 -0.25 -2.83
N LEU A 57 -2.39 0.91 -2.77
CA LEU A 57 -2.33 1.87 -3.87
C LEU A 57 -0.90 2.40 -4.09
N LYS A 58 -0.16 2.73 -3.03
CA LYS A 58 1.23 3.15 -3.15
C LYS A 58 2.09 2.07 -3.80
N ASP A 59 1.93 0.82 -3.35
CA ASP A 59 2.69 -0.31 -3.87
C ASP A 59 2.43 -0.48 -5.38
N ILE A 60 1.18 -0.42 -5.83
CA ILE A 60 0.83 -0.46 -7.26
C ILE A 60 1.46 0.69 -8.05
N LEU A 61 1.46 1.91 -7.49
CA LEU A 61 2.03 3.07 -8.18
C LEU A 61 3.55 2.95 -8.34
N HIS A 62 4.25 2.40 -7.34
CA HIS A 62 5.67 2.07 -7.45
C HIS A 62 5.90 0.98 -8.50
N LEU A 63 5.15 -0.13 -8.45
CA LEU A 63 5.27 -1.23 -9.42
C LEU A 63 4.99 -0.78 -10.87
N ASN A 64 3.98 0.06 -11.09
CA ASN A 64 3.69 0.60 -12.43
C ASN A 64 4.80 1.51 -12.95
N ARG A 65 5.47 2.28 -12.07
CA ARG A 65 6.60 3.14 -12.45
C ARG A 65 7.83 2.32 -12.84
N LEU A 66 8.06 1.18 -12.18
CA LEU A 66 9.14 0.26 -12.55
C LEU A 66 9.01 -0.25 -13.98
N SER A 67 7.78 -0.48 -14.45
CA SER A 67 7.53 -0.89 -15.83
C SER A 67 7.95 0.14 -16.88
N THR A 68 8.21 1.40 -16.49
CA THR A 68 8.53 2.47 -17.44
C THR A 68 9.94 3.03 -17.32
N THR A 69 10.59 2.97 -16.15
CA THR A 69 11.78 3.82 -15.93
C THR A 69 13.01 3.20 -15.28
N LYS A 70 12.94 2.11 -14.48
CA LYS A 70 14.11 1.45 -13.86
C LYS A 70 13.74 0.03 -13.40
N HIS A 71 14.71 -0.87 -13.28
CA HIS A 71 14.47 -2.25 -12.80
C HIS A 71 14.16 -2.35 -11.29
N GLN A 72 14.43 -1.31 -10.49
CA GLN A 72 14.28 -1.30 -9.03
C GLN A 72 13.93 0.10 -8.48
N ASP A 73 13.22 0.15 -7.36
CA ASP A 73 12.83 1.37 -6.66
C ASP A 73 12.76 1.14 -5.14
N ILE A 74 12.97 2.20 -4.35
CA ILE A 74 13.03 2.16 -2.89
C ILE A 74 12.16 3.28 -2.34
N SER A 75 11.30 2.94 -1.38
CA SER A 75 10.38 3.90 -0.76
C SER A 75 10.38 3.80 0.75
N LEU A 76 10.53 4.94 1.43
CA LEU A 76 10.41 5.03 2.89
C LEU A 76 9.01 5.49 3.27
N HIS A 77 8.23 4.57 3.83
CA HIS A 77 6.89 4.82 4.32
C HIS A 77 6.94 5.27 5.78
N LYS A 78 6.47 6.49 6.04
CA LYS A 78 6.27 7.02 7.40
C LYS A 78 5.16 6.24 8.14
N PRO A 79 5.21 6.18 9.48
CA PRO A 79 4.12 5.70 10.32
C PRO A 79 2.77 6.33 9.92
N TYR A 80 1.71 5.53 9.91
CA TYR A 80 0.37 6.00 9.57
C TYR A 80 -0.70 5.14 10.22
N LYS A 81 -1.63 5.77 10.95
CA LYS A 81 -2.68 5.12 11.74
C LYS A 81 -2.11 4.05 12.68
N GLU A 82 -2.46 2.79 12.47
CA GLU A 82 -2.09 1.64 13.32
C GLU A 82 -0.65 1.17 13.11
N THR A 83 0.08 1.72 12.13
CA THR A 83 1.50 1.43 11.94
C THR A 83 2.35 2.45 12.69
N GLU A 84 3.06 2.00 13.73
CA GLU A 84 3.92 2.86 14.57
C GLU A 84 5.35 3.01 14.03
N HIS A 85 5.77 2.14 13.11
CA HIS A 85 7.14 2.10 12.61
C HIS A 85 7.26 2.61 11.17
N TYR A 86 8.44 3.10 10.81
CA TYR A 86 8.80 3.32 9.43
C TYR A 86 8.91 1.98 8.70
N ARG A 87 8.48 1.93 7.44
CA ARG A 87 8.65 0.76 6.59
C ARG A 87 9.46 1.15 5.37
N LEU A 88 10.56 0.44 5.14
CA LEU A 88 11.31 0.55 3.91
C LEU A 88 10.81 -0.52 2.95
N HIS A 89 10.33 -0.10 1.78
CA HIS A 89 9.83 -0.98 0.74
C HIS A 89 10.84 -1.00 -0.41
N PHE A 90 11.24 -2.21 -0.81
CA PHE A 90 12.04 -2.47 -2.00
C PHE A 90 11.13 -3.06 -3.07
N TYR A 91 11.16 -2.46 -4.26
CA TYR A 91 10.36 -2.92 -5.38
C TYR A 91 11.30 -3.35 -6.51
N SER A 92 11.04 -4.53 -7.08
CA SER A 92 11.73 -5.00 -8.28
C SER A 92 10.78 -5.88 -9.11
N GLN A 93 11.05 -5.95 -10.41
CA GLN A 93 10.38 -6.90 -11.32
C GLN A 93 11.06 -8.27 -11.35
N GLN A 94 12.22 -8.40 -10.70
CA GLN A 94 12.99 -9.62 -10.60
C GLN A 94 13.13 -10.03 -9.13
N GLU A 95 13.44 -11.29 -8.89
CA GLU A 95 13.84 -11.74 -7.56
C GLU A 95 15.15 -11.06 -7.15
N ARG A 96 15.21 -10.64 -5.89
CA ARG A 96 16.32 -9.88 -5.31
C ARG A 96 16.55 -10.36 -3.89
N PHE A 97 17.80 -10.35 -3.47
CA PHE A 97 18.18 -10.75 -2.12
C PHE A 97 18.38 -9.53 -1.23
N LEU A 98 18.12 -9.69 0.06
CA LEU A 98 18.14 -8.58 1.01
C LEU A 98 19.55 -7.98 1.18
N ASP A 99 20.60 -8.82 1.09
CA ASP A 99 22.00 -8.42 1.19
C ASP A 99 22.40 -7.43 0.09
N GLU A 100 21.79 -7.51 -1.10
CA GLU A 100 22.02 -6.56 -2.19
C GLU A 100 21.64 -5.12 -1.82
N TYR A 101 20.78 -4.94 -0.80
CA TYR A 101 20.31 -3.64 -0.34
C TYR A 101 21.06 -3.10 0.89
N ILE A 102 21.91 -3.90 1.53
CA ILE A 102 22.68 -3.48 2.72
C ILE A 102 23.50 -2.20 2.46
N PRO A 103 24.24 -2.06 1.33
CA PRO A 103 24.99 -0.84 1.06
C PRO A 103 24.10 0.40 0.97
N VAL A 104 22.87 0.25 0.47
CA VAL A 104 21.91 1.37 0.41
C VAL A 104 21.44 1.74 1.81
N LEU A 105 21.12 0.74 2.64
CA LEU A 105 20.70 0.94 4.03
C LEU A 105 21.75 1.69 4.86
N GLU A 106 23.03 1.33 4.71
CA GLU A 106 24.15 2.00 5.38
C GLU A 106 24.24 3.48 5.00
N ASN A 107 24.03 3.80 3.72
CA ASN A 107 24.07 5.17 3.20
C ASN A 107 22.81 6.00 3.51
N MET A 108 21.72 5.38 3.98
CA MET A 108 20.52 6.11 4.37
C MET A 108 20.65 6.78 5.75
N HIS A 109 21.72 6.48 6.50
CA HIS A 109 21.98 7.04 7.84
C HIS A 109 20.74 7.00 8.77
N LEU A 110 19.96 5.93 8.67
CA LEU A 110 18.79 5.69 9.51
C LEU A 110 19.25 5.61 10.97
N ARG A 111 18.68 6.45 11.84
CA ARG A 111 18.99 6.52 13.28
C ARG A 111 17.82 5.99 14.10
#